data_AF-A0A972Y3Z7-F1
#
_entry.id   AF-A0A972Y3Z7-F1
#
_cell.length_a   1.000
_cell.length_b   1.000
_cell.length_c   1.000
_cell.angle_alpha   90.00
_cell.angle_beta   90.00
_cell.angle_gamma   90.00
#
_symmetry.space_group_name_H-M   'P 1'
#
loop_
_entity.id
_entity.type
_entity.pdbx_description
1 polymer ?
#
loop_
_entity_poly.entity_id
_entity_poly.type
_entity_poly.pdbx_seq_one_letter_code
_entity_poly.pdbx_strand_id
1 'polypeptide(L)'
;MISLEPDKGNLLIAEPSIMGDISFNRSVILIAENNEDGSIGFILNKPLDFSLEDLIPGVSLDFTIYNGGPVEQDNLYFIHRVPHLIKGSIEISNGIYWGGDFNTVIDLLQMEKLKTNDIRFFLGYSGWSPSQLEEELSSNS
;
A
#
# COMPACT_ATOMS: atom_id res chain seq x y z
N MET A 1 23.18 15.35 -11.30
CA MET A 1 22.75 14.24 -10.44
C MET A 1 21.34 14.54 -10.05
N ILE A 2 20.40 13.69 -10.42
CA ILE A 2 19.00 13.86 -10.01
C ILE A 2 18.96 13.24 -8.61
N SER A 3 19.03 14.08 -7.57
CA SER A 3 18.68 13.62 -6.23
C SER A 3 17.20 13.30 -6.27
N LEU A 4 16.88 12.01 -6.40
CA LEU A 4 15.53 11.50 -6.22
C LEU A 4 15.33 11.34 -4.72
N GLU A 5 15.04 12.44 -4.03
CA GLU A 5 14.48 12.33 -2.69
C GLU A 5 13.15 11.57 -2.82
N PRO A 6 12.99 10.42 -2.14
CA PRO A 6 11.74 9.70 -2.17
C PRO A 6 10.67 10.59 -1.56
N ASP A 7 9.63 10.92 -2.32
CA ASP A 7 8.47 11.64 -1.80
C ASP A 7 7.23 10.76 -1.90
N LYS A 8 6.20 11.10 -1.12
CA LYS A 8 4.91 10.42 -1.20
C LYS A 8 4.37 10.43 -2.64
N GLY A 9 3.87 9.29 -3.08
CA GLY A 9 3.42 9.07 -4.46
C GLY A 9 4.49 8.57 -5.42
N ASN A 10 5.77 8.55 -5.02
CA ASN A 10 6.80 7.92 -5.83
C ASN A 10 6.64 6.40 -5.84
N LEU A 11 7.00 5.79 -6.98
CA LEU A 11 7.05 4.35 -7.16
C LEU A 11 8.51 3.91 -7.09
N LEU A 12 8.81 3.03 -6.15
CA LEU A 12 10.07 2.32 -6.08
C LEU A 12 9.94 1.01 -6.85
N ILE A 13 10.94 0.70 -7.66
CA ILE A 13 11.00 -0.54 -8.43
C ILE A 13 12.23 -1.28 -7.93
N ALA A 14 11.99 -2.33 -7.16
CA ALA A 14 13.06 -3.14 -6.61
C ALA A 14 13.72 -3.98 -7.72
N GLU A 15 15.05 -3.89 -7.80
CA GLU A 15 15.82 -4.71 -8.72
C GLU A 15 15.80 -6.19 -8.30
N PRO A 16 15.93 -7.13 -9.26
CA PRO A 16 15.94 -8.56 -8.96
C PRO A 16 17.13 -9.02 -8.10
N SER A 17 18.11 -8.15 -7.85
CA SER A 17 19.40 -8.43 -7.22
C SER A 17 19.43 -8.27 -5.71
N ILE A 18 18.31 -7.88 -5.06
CA ILE A 18 18.19 -7.81 -3.59
C ILE A 18 18.24 -9.24 -3.02
N MET A 19 19.46 -9.68 -2.77
CA MET A 19 19.85 -11.01 -2.33
C MET A 19 19.65 -11.12 -0.81
N GLY A 20 18.42 -10.93 -0.35
CA GLY A 20 18.08 -11.01 1.09
C GLY A 20 16.59 -10.99 1.34
N ASP A 21 15.88 -10.11 0.64
CA ASP A 21 14.46 -9.88 0.84
C ASP A 21 13.63 -10.47 -0.32
N ILE A 22 13.30 -11.76 -0.19
CA ILE A 22 12.44 -12.51 -1.14
C ILE A 22 11.09 -11.78 -1.34
N SER A 23 10.61 -11.09 -0.31
CA SER A 23 9.40 -10.27 -0.32
C SER A 23 9.49 -9.06 -1.24
N PHE A 24 10.69 -8.55 -1.52
CA PHE A 24 10.91 -7.34 -2.33
C PHE A 24 11.46 -7.62 -3.73
N ASN A 25 11.86 -8.85 -4.04
CA ASN A 25 12.33 -9.19 -5.39
C ASN A 25 11.26 -8.86 -6.45
N ARG A 26 11.64 -8.01 -7.44
CA ARG A 26 10.78 -7.47 -8.51
C ARG A 26 9.51 -6.79 -7.98
N SER A 27 9.53 -6.21 -6.78
CA SER A 27 8.37 -5.51 -6.26
C SER A 27 8.27 -4.08 -6.83
N VAL A 28 7.03 -3.62 -6.98
CA VAL A 28 6.72 -2.21 -7.26
C VAL A 28 6.08 -1.67 -5.99
N ILE A 29 6.74 -0.74 -5.32
CA ILE A 29 6.30 -0.20 -4.03
C ILE A 29 5.86 1.24 -4.24
N LEU A 30 4.64 1.57 -3.81
CA LEU A 30 4.16 2.94 -3.75
C LEU A 30 4.47 3.53 -2.38
N ILE A 31 5.21 4.64 -2.34
CA ILE A 31 5.40 5.40 -1.10
C ILE A 31 4.09 6.11 -0.75
N ALA A 32 3.46 5.68 0.33
CA ALA A 32 2.21 6.24 0.84
C ALA A 32 2.46 7.45 1.75
N GLU A 33 3.53 7.37 2.54
CA GLU A 33 3.96 8.44 3.43
C GLU A 33 5.48 8.50 3.50
N ASN A 34 6.02 9.71 3.56
CA ASN A 34 7.42 9.95 3.84
C ASN A 34 7.53 11.16 4.77
N ASN A 35 8.10 10.97 5.96
CA ASN A 35 8.32 12.01 6.96
C ASN A 35 9.65 11.78 7.69
N GLU A 36 10.00 12.69 8.60
CA GLU A 36 11.25 12.60 9.37
C GLU A 36 11.30 11.39 10.33
N ASP A 37 10.13 10.83 10.67
CA ASP A 37 9.99 9.62 11.51
C ASP A 37 10.11 8.32 10.69
N GLY A 38 10.05 8.39 9.36
CA GLY A 38 10.25 7.26 8.47
C GLY A 38 9.41 7.32 7.20
N SER A 39 9.43 6.23 6.45
CA SER A 39 8.65 6.09 5.21
C SER A 39 7.76 4.86 5.27
N ILE A 40 6.55 4.97 4.72
CA ILE A 40 5.59 3.88 4.58
C ILE A 40 5.30 3.69 3.09
N GLY A 41 5.30 2.44 2.64
CA GLY A 41 4.92 2.09 1.29
C GLY A 41 4.19 0.76 1.17
N PHE A 42 3.52 0.57 0.04
CA PHE A 42 2.74 -0.63 -0.27
C PHE A 42 3.21 -1.29 -1.56
N ILE A 43 3.46 -2.59 -1.52
CA ILE A 43 3.78 -3.39 -2.71
C ILE A 43 2.51 -3.58 -3.57
N LEU A 44 2.54 -3.11 -4.81
CA LEU A 44 1.40 -3.10 -5.73
C LEU A 44 1.25 -4.36 -6.59
N ASN A 45 2.32 -5.13 -6.76
CA ASN A 45 2.42 -6.18 -7.78
C ASN A 45 2.52 -7.60 -7.23
N LYS A 46 2.24 -7.81 -5.94
CA LYS A 46 2.20 -9.13 -5.31
C LYS A 46 0.79 -9.44 -4.80
N PRO A 47 -0.12 -9.99 -5.63
CA PRO A 47 -1.41 -10.46 -5.17
C PRO A 47 -1.22 -11.68 -4.25
N LEU A 48 -2.13 -11.85 -3.30
CA LEU A 48 -2.23 -13.02 -2.42
C LEU A 48 -3.33 -13.97 -2.94
N ASP A 49 -3.24 -15.24 -2.56
CA ASP A 49 -4.14 -16.31 -3.00
C ASP A 49 -5.50 -16.33 -2.28
N PHE A 50 -5.83 -15.31 -1.50
CA PHE A 50 -7.11 -15.19 -0.79
C PHE A 50 -7.75 -13.82 -1.04
N SER A 51 -9.07 -13.80 -0.95
CA SER A 51 -9.90 -12.64 -1.28
C SER A 51 -10.40 -11.96 0.00
N LEU A 52 -10.92 -10.75 -0.16
CA LEU A 52 -11.49 -10.00 0.97
C LEU A 52 -12.65 -10.74 1.67
N GLU A 53 -13.37 -11.60 0.95
CA GLU A 53 -14.44 -12.42 1.52
C GLU A 53 -13.96 -13.37 2.62
N ASP A 54 -12.72 -13.89 2.49
CA ASP A 54 -12.11 -14.79 3.46
C ASP A 54 -11.81 -14.07 4.78
N LEU A 55 -11.49 -12.77 4.69
CA LEU A 55 -11.23 -11.91 5.85
C LEU A 55 -12.50 -11.33 6.45
N ILE A 56 -13.48 -10.96 5.61
CA ILE A 56 -14.66 -10.20 6.00
C ILE A 56 -15.91 -10.89 5.46
N PRO A 57 -16.51 -11.79 6.26
CA PRO A 57 -17.71 -12.48 5.84
C PRO A 57 -18.84 -11.47 5.60
N GLY A 58 -19.41 -11.48 4.39
CA GLY A 58 -20.50 -10.58 3.98
C GLY A 58 -20.13 -9.54 2.93
N VAL A 59 -18.85 -9.44 2.53
CA VAL A 59 -18.47 -8.72 1.31
C VAL A 59 -18.59 -9.68 0.13
N SER A 60 -19.58 -9.47 -0.73
CA SER A 60 -19.87 -10.33 -1.90
C SER A 60 -18.99 -10.07 -3.12
N LEU A 61 -17.93 -9.28 -2.95
CA LEU A 61 -17.08 -8.80 -4.04
C LEU A 61 -15.69 -9.44 -3.93
N ASP A 62 -15.26 -10.04 -5.03
CA ASP A 62 -13.98 -10.72 -5.22
C ASP A 62 -12.84 -9.68 -5.32
N PHE A 63 -12.51 -9.05 -4.19
CA PHE A 63 -11.39 -8.12 -4.10
C PHE A 63 -10.11 -8.91 -3.80
N THR A 64 -9.20 -8.90 -4.77
CA THR A 64 -7.85 -9.42 -4.57
C THR A 64 -7.12 -8.58 -3.53
N ILE A 65 -6.56 -9.26 -2.54
CA ILE A 65 -5.69 -8.64 -1.54
C ILE A 65 -4.26 -8.73 -2.06
N TYR A 66 -3.50 -7.67 -1.87
CA TYR A 66 -2.09 -7.63 -2.21
C TYR A 66 -1.25 -7.75 -0.94
N ASN A 67 -0.06 -8.33 -1.04
CA ASN A 67 0.93 -8.21 0.01
C ASN A 67 1.43 -6.77 0.00
N GLY A 68 1.23 -6.00 1.05
CA GLY A 68 1.70 -4.62 1.17
C GLY A 68 3.14 -4.52 1.67
N GLY A 69 3.62 -5.52 2.40
CA GLY A 69 4.99 -5.62 2.90
C GLY A 69 5.15 -6.57 4.09
N PRO A 70 6.34 -6.67 4.68
CA PRO A 70 6.63 -7.56 5.81
C PRO A 70 6.13 -7.04 7.17
N VAL A 71 5.78 -5.76 7.28
CA VAL A 71 5.41 -5.14 8.55
C VAL A 71 3.90 -5.25 8.74
N GLU A 72 3.46 -5.67 9.93
CA GLU A 72 2.04 -5.80 10.31
C GLU A 72 1.18 -6.57 9.28
N GLN A 73 1.65 -7.75 8.86
CA GLN A 73 0.96 -8.59 7.88
C GLN A 73 -0.43 -9.08 8.33
N ASP A 74 -0.75 -8.97 9.62
CA ASP A 74 -2.07 -9.24 10.18
C ASP A 74 -3.06 -8.06 10.02
N ASN A 75 -2.56 -6.85 9.73
CA ASN A 75 -3.37 -5.65 9.55
C ASN A 75 -3.72 -5.43 8.08
N LEU A 76 -5.00 -5.18 7.82
CA LEU A 76 -5.52 -4.89 6.49
C LEU A 76 -5.51 -3.38 6.23
N TYR A 77 -4.69 -3.00 5.26
CA TYR A 77 -4.57 -1.66 4.71
C TYR A 77 -5.32 -1.56 3.39
N PHE A 78 -5.66 -0.34 2.98
CA PHE A 78 -6.31 -0.10 1.70
C PHE A 78 -5.95 1.29 1.16
N ILE A 79 -5.89 1.37 -0.17
CA ILE A 79 -5.82 2.63 -0.90
C ILE A 79 -7.10 2.81 -1.70
N HIS A 80 -7.59 4.04 -1.76
CA HIS A 80 -8.82 4.37 -2.47
C HIS A 80 -8.73 5.74 -3.14
N ARG A 81 -9.64 6.01 -4.07
CA ARG A 81 -9.76 7.30 -4.78
C ARG A 81 -11.04 8.06 -4.44
N VAL A 82 -11.68 7.69 -3.33
CA VAL A 82 -12.96 8.25 -2.86
C VAL A 82 -12.86 8.95 -1.49
N PRO A 83 -12.04 10.02 -1.36
CA PRO A 83 -11.88 10.73 -0.08
C PRO A 83 -13.19 11.33 0.44
N HIS A 84 -14.16 11.56 -0.46
CA HIS A 84 -15.49 12.08 -0.11
C HIS A 84 -16.37 11.08 0.63
N LEU A 85 -16.12 9.76 0.48
CA LEU A 85 -16.86 8.71 1.18
C LEU A 85 -16.14 8.28 2.46
N ILE A 86 -14.82 8.11 2.39
CA ILE A 86 -14.01 7.61 3.50
C ILE A 86 -13.29 8.78 4.17
N LYS A 87 -13.78 9.15 5.36
CA LYS A 87 -13.18 10.20 6.19
C LYS A 87 -11.90 9.69 6.88
N GLY A 88 -10.98 10.62 7.16
CA GLY A 88 -9.72 10.31 7.84
C GLY A 88 -8.67 9.64 6.95
N SER A 89 -8.87 9.66 5.64
CA SER A 89 -7.90 9.18 4.66
C SER A 89 -6.79 10.21 4.40
N ILE A 90 -5.58 9.74 4.17
CA ILE A 90 -4.39 10.57 3.93
C ILE A 90 -4.11 10.58 2.44
N GLU A 91 -3.91 11.77 1.87
CA GLU A 91 -3.59 11.90 0.45
C GLU A 91 -2.14 11.51 0.17
N ILE A 92 -1.98 10.48 -0.67
CA ILE A 92 -0.68 10.10 -1.22
C ILE A 92 -0.33 11.09 -2.33
N SER A 93 -1.00 10.95 -3.49
CA SER A 93 -0.76 11.74 -4.69
C SER A 93 -1.83 11.46 -5.75
N ASN A 94 -2.04 12.39 -6.68
CA ASN A 94 -2.88 12.21 -7.87
C ASN A 94 -4.34 11.77 -7.58
N GLY A 95 -4.89 12.18 -6.44
CA GLY A 95 -6.24 11.78 -6.00
C GLY A 95 -6.33 10.35 -5.46
N ILE A 96 -5.19 9.73 -5.13
CA ILE A 96 -5.10 8.47 -4.40
C ILE A 96 -4.87 8.77 -2.92
N TYR A 97 -5.67 8.13 -2.09
CA TYR A 97 -5.65 8.26 -0.65
C TYR A 97 -5.44 6.89 -0.02
N TRP A 98 -4.85 6.85 1.16
CA TRP A 98 -4.68 5.63 1.93
C TRP A 98 -5.18 5.80 3.35
N GLY A 99 -5.54 4.68 3.96
CA GLY A 99 -6.13 4.66 5.29
C GLY A 99 -7.53 5.29 5.32
N GLY A 100 -7.99 5.60 6.53
CA GLY A 100 -9.35 6.08 6.80
C GLY A 100 -10.19 5.07 7.57
N ASP A 101 -11.49 5.36 7.67
CA ASP A 101 -12.41 4.56 8.49
C ASP A 101 -12.76 3.22 7.83
N PHE A 102 -12.23 2.13 8.39
CA PHE A 102 -12.44 0.78 7.88
C PHE A 102 -13.91 0.35 7.89
N ASN A 103 -14.67 0.69 8.94
CA ASN A 103 -16.10 0.35 9.00
C ASN A 103 -16.88 0.98 7.84
N THR A 104 -16.56 2.23 7.51
CA THR A 104 -17.13 2.94 6.37
C THR A 104 -16.80 2.24 5.06
N VAL A 105 -15.56 1.75 4.89
CA VAL A 105 -15.18 0.95 3.72
C VAL A 105 -16.06 -0.29 3.61
N ILE A 106 -16.20 -1.06 4.68
CA ILE A 106 -16.99 -2.29 4.67
C ILE A 106 -18.45 -2.03 4.32
N ASP A 107 -19.05 -1.00 4.92
CA ASP A 107 -20.42 -0.57 4.61
C ASP A 107 -20.57 -0.20 3.12
N LEU A 108 -19.61 0.55 2.57
CA LEU A 108 -19.62 0.94 1.15
C LEU A 108 -19.41 -0.24 0.19
N LEU A 109 -18.61 -1.23 0.58
CA LEU A 109 -18.44 -2.48 -0.18
C LEU A 109 -19.74 -3.30 -0.17
N GLN A 110 -20.38 -3.41 0.99
CA GLN A 110 -21.66 -4.11 1.14
C GLN A 110 -22.79 -3.41 0.37
N MET A 111 -22.76 -2.08 0.28
CA MET A 111 -23.67 -1.29 -0.55
C MET A 111 -23.31 -1.30 -2.06
N GLU A 112 -22.28 -2.04 -2.47
CA GLU A 112 -21.79 -2.12 -3.86
C GLU A 112 -21.45 -0.74 -4.46
N LYS A 113 -21.09 0.23 -3.61
CA LYS A 113 -20.71 1.59 -4.04
C LYS A 113 -19.24 1.71 -4.44
N LEU A 114 -18.40 0.80 -3.94
CA LEU A 114 -16.98 0.72 -4.29
C LEU A 114 -16.76 -0.40 -5.29
N LYS A 115 -16.06 -0.09 -6.39
CA LYS A 115 -15.60 -1.10 -7.35
C LYS A 115 -14.15 -1.45 -7.11
N THR A 116 -13.71 -2.56 -7.68
CA THR A 116 -12.30 -3.03 -7.71
C THR A 116 -11.33 -2.01 -8.31
N ASN A 117 -11.80 -1.04 -9.08
CA ASN A 117 -10.98 0.04 -9.63
C ASN A 117 -10.89 1.27 -8.70
N ASP A 118 -11.75 1.36 -7.69
CA ASP A 118 -11.82 2.51 -6.78
C ASP A 118 -11.08 2.28 -5.47
N ILE A 119 -10.90 1.02 -5.08
CA ILE A 119 -10.22 0.61 -3.86
C ILE A 119 -9.38 -0.65 -4.09
N ARG A 120 -8.23 -0.71 -3.42
CA ARG A 120 -7.36 -1.89 -3.40
C ARG A 120 -6.92 -2.16 -1.97
N PHE A 121 -6.91 -3.45 -1.61
CA PHE A 121 -6.56 -3.93 -0.28
C PHE A 121 -5.13 -4.49 -0.24
N PHE A 122 -4.47 -4.29 0.88
CA PHE A 122 -3.11 -4.72 1.15
C PHE A 122 -3.02 -5.31 2.55
N LEU A 123 -2.29 -6.41 2.72
CA LEU A 123 -1.93 -6.90 4.04
C LEU A 123 -0.51 -6.48 4.39
N GLY A 124 -0.40 -5.82 5.55
CA GLY A 124 0.83 -5.18 5.97
C GLY A 124 1.27 -4.02 5.07
N TYR A 125 2.45 -3.51 5.40
CA TYR A 125 3.12 -2.44 4.67
C TYR A 125 4.63 -2.66 4.70
N SER A 126 5.33 -1.94 3.84
CA SER A 126 6.78 -1.80 3.87
C SER A 126 7.10 -0.51 4.60
N GLY A 127 7.78 -0.62 5.74
CA GLY A 127 8.24 0.52 6.52
C GLY A 127 9.75 0.67 6.40
N TRP A 128 10.21 1.91 6.27
CA TRP A 128 11.62 2.28 6.37
C TRP A 128 11.82 3.17 7.58
N SER A 129 12.93 2.93 8.28
CA SER A 129 13.38 3.83 9.35
C SER A 129 13.81 5.18 8.76
N PRO A 130 13.89 6.25 9.57
CA PRO A 130 14.42 7.54 9.14
C PRO A 130 15.76 7.39 8.41
N SER A 131 15.91 8.04 7.27
CA SER A 131 17.09 8.00 6.39
C SER A 131 17.46 6.65 5.79
N GLN A 132 16.87 5.53 6.24
CA GLN A 132 17.16 4.20 5.67
C GLN A 132 16.82 4.15 4.18
N LEU A 133 15.67 4.71 3.80
CA LEU A 133 15.23 4.71 2.41
C LEU A 133 16.18 5.51 1.51
N GLU A 134 16.65 6.67 1.98
CA GLU A 134 17.64 7.48 1.27
C GLU A 134 18.99 6.75 1.14
N GLU A 135 19.40 6.05 2.19
CA GLU A 135 20.62 5.23 2.19
C GLU A 135 20.53 4.07 1.18
N GLU A 136 19.40 3.35 1.14
CA GLU A 136 19.16 2.26 0.18
C GLU A 136 19.17 2.78 -1.27
N LEU A 137 18.47 3.90 -1.52
CA LEU A 137 18.44 4.55 -2.83
C LEU A 137 19.83 5.05 -3.26
N SER A 138 20.59 5.64 -2.35
CA SER A 138 21.95 6.12 -2.64
C SER A 138 22.91 4.96 -2.92
N SER A 139 22.65 3.80 -2.32
CA SER A 139 23.48 2.60 -2.46
C SER A 139 23.19 1.78 -3.72
N ASN A 140 22.26 2.21 -4.60
CA ASN A 140 21.75 1.43 -5.74
C ASN A 140 21.42 -0.02 -5.34
N SER A 141 20.76 -0.18 -4.18
CA SER A 141 20.28 -1.47 -3.71
C SER A 141 18.79 -1.63 -4.01
#